data_AF-A0A2V7PTP9-F1
#
_entry.id   AF-A0A2V7PTP9-F1
#
_cell.length_a   1.000
_cell.length_b   1.000
_cell.length_c   1.000
_cell.angle_alpha   90.00
_cell.angle_beta   90.00
_cell.angle_gamma   90.00
#
_symmetry.space_group_name_H-M   'P 1'
#
loop_
_entity.id
_entity.type
_entity.pdbx_description
1 polymer ?
#
loop_
_entity_poly.entity_id
_entity_poly.type
_entity_poly.pdbx_seq_one_letter_code
_entity_poly.pdbx_strand_id
1 'polypeptide(L)'
;MPTAYHLEYLGFQSGETTRDYRLLVRNSGGEYHEFTLAVEQAAFLSGRVRYQDAAEICFWKLQRALVAWDLAPESGPPASRQTVTEADLLEYREAHAAKPRRFTPPPPRPA
;
A
#
# COMPACT_ATOMS: atom_id res chain seq x y z
N MET A 1 23.81 0.05 -4.37
CA MET A 1 22.88 -0.89 -5.02
C MET A 1 21.64 -0.90 -4.16
N PRO A 2 20.44 -0.62 -4.70
CA PRO A 2 19.24 -0.62 -3.87
C PRO A 2 19.07 -2.00 -3.23
N THR A 3 18.80 -2.01 -1.93
CA THR A 3 18.60 -3.25 -1.19
C THR A 3 17.40 -3.98 -1.77
N ALA A 4 17.59 -5.23 -2.19
CA ALA A 4 16.48 -6.06 -2.66
C ALA A 4 15.66 -6.50 -1.44
N TYR A 5 14.42 -6.02 -1.35
CA TYR A 5 13.46 -6.41 -0.33
C TYR A 5 12.45 -7.39 -0.90
N HIS A 6 12.23 -8.50 -0.20
CA HIS A 6 11.10 -9.38 -0.45
C HIS A 6 10.02 -9.08 0.58
N LEU A 7 8.82 -8.72 0.12
CA LEU A 7 7.67 -8.47 0.98
C LEU A 7 6.72 -9.66 0.89
N GLU A 8 6.32 -10.19 2.05
CA GLU A 8 5.36 -11.28 2.17
C GLU A 8 4.16 -10.83 3.00
N TYR A 9 2.97 -11.24 2.58
CA TYR A 9 1.76 -10.96 3.33
C TYR A 9 1.50 -12.08 4.34
N LEU A 10 1.45 -11.73 5.63
CA LEU A 10 1.18 -12.71 6.68
C LEU A 10 -0.32 -12.81 7.03
N GLY A 11 -1.09 -11.77 6.72
CA GLY A 11 -2.52 -11.71 6.99
C GLY A 11 -2.95 -10.39 7.59
N PHE A 12 -4.17 -10.37 8.12
CA PHE A 12 -4.74 -9.19 8.78
C PHE A 12 -5.50 -9.58 10.04
N GLN A 13 -5.58 -8.64 10.97
CA GLN A 13 -6.43 -8.70 12.14
C GLN A 13 -7.38 -7.51 12.13
N SER A 14 -8.67 -7.76 12.33
CA SER A 14 -9.65 -6.67 12.45
C SER A 14 -9.86 -6.37 13.93
N GLY A 15 -9.56 -5.14 14.34
CA GLY A 15 -9.95 -4.58 15.63
C GLY A 15 -11.26 -3.79 15.53
N GLU A 16 -11.62 -3.11 16.61
CA GLU A 16 -12.82 -2.27 16.65
C GLU A 16 -12.66 -1.01 15.79
N THR A 17 -11.50 -0.35 15.85
CA THR A 17 -11.23 0.92 15.17
C THR A 17 -10.35 0.78 13.94
N THR A 18 -9.41 -0.16 13.93
CA THR A 18 -8.48 -0.38 12.82
C THR A 18 -8.48 -1.82 12.34
N ARG A 19 -8.09 -2.00 11.08
CA ARG A 19 -7.68 -3.29 10.54
C ARG A 19 -6.17 -3.28 10.35
N ASP A 20 -5.49 -4.16 11.07
CA ASP A 20 -4.04 -4.25 11.14
C ASP A 20 -3.56 -5.33 10.18
N TYR A 21 -2.75 -4.95 9.20
CA TYR A 21 -2.17 -5.82 8.17
C TYR A 21 -0.73 -6.14 8.53
N ARG A 22 -0.39 -7.43 8.59
CA ARG A 22 0.97 -7.89 8.93
C ARG A 22 1.71 -8.29 7.66
N LEU A 23 2.88 -7.70 7.48
CA LEU A 23 3.78 -7.98 6.37
C LEU A 23 5.16 -8.36 6.91
N LEU A 24 5.81 -9.31 6.25
CA LEU A 24 7.19 -9.68 6.53
C LEU A 24 8.09 -9.09 5.44
N VAL A 25 9.13 -8.38 5.85
CA VAL A 25 10.16 -7.88 4.95
C VAL A 25 11.42 -8.71 5.18
N ARG A 26 11.91 -9.32 4.11
CA ARG A 26 13.21 -9.97 4.11
C ARG A 26 14.20 -9.11 3.32
N ASN A 27 15.29 -8.72 3.96
CA ASN A 27 16.37 -8.01 3.30
C ASN A 27 17.38 -8.98 2.66
N SER A 28 18.22 -8.49 1.76
CA SER A 28 19.29 -9.29 1.14
C SER A 28 20.36 -9.76 2.12
N GLY A 29 20.41 -9.16 3.32
CA GLY A 29 21.26 -9.58 4.44
C GLY A 29 20.73 -10.82 5.18
N GLY A 30 19.52 -11.28 4.85
CA GLY A 30 18.88 -12.44 5.49
C GLY A 30 18.13 -12.13 6.78
N GLU A 31 18.02 -10.86 7.16
CA GLU A 31 17.20 -10.44 8.29
C GLU A 31 15.74 -10.33 7.89
N TYR A 32 14.88 -10.68 8.83
CA TYR A 32 13.44 -10.62 8.70
C TYR A 32 12.90 -9.57 9.67
N HIS A 33 12.07 -8.68 9.13
CA HIS A 33 11.41 -7.64 9.91
C HIS A 33 9.91 -7.71 9.67
N GLU A 34 9.16 -7.87 10.75
CA GLU A 34 7.71 -7.81 10.69
C GLU A 34 7.24 -6.36 10.79
N PHE A 35 6.31 -6.00 9.92
CA PHE A 35 5.65 -4.71 9.86
C PHE A 35 4.15 -4.86 9.99
N THR A 36 3.54 -3.98 10.77
CA THR A 36 2.10 -3.91 10.98
C THR A 36 1.59 -2.56 10.47
N LEU A 37 0.71 -2.60 9.47
CA LEU A 37 0.07 -1.43 8.91
C LEU A 37 -1.39 -1.37 9.35
N ALA A 38 -1.74 -0.37 10.14
CA ALA A 38 -3.09 -0.14 10.63
C ALA A 38 -3.88 0.74 9.64
N VAL A 39 -4.99 0.23 9.13
CA VAL A 39 -5.93 1.00 8.31
C VAL A 39 -7.18 1.28 9.15
N GLU A 40 -7.54 2.55 9.29
CA GLU A 40 -8.76 2.95 10.01
C GLU A 40 -10.01 2.34 9.38
N GLN A 41 -10.88 1.72 10.19
CA GLN A 41 -12.15 1.17 9.74
C GLN A 41 -13.02 2.23 9.07
N ALA A 42 -12.96 3.47 9.56
CA ALA A 42 -13.65 4.62 8.96
C ALA A 42 -13.26 4.86 7.49
N ALA A 43 -12.03 4.53 7.07
CA ALA A 43 -11.60 4.67 5.68
C ALA A 43 -12.32 3.68 4.75
N PHE A 44 -12.62 2.48 5.24
CA PHE A 44 -13.42 1.50 4.51
C PHE A 44 -14.90 1.91 4.45
N LEU A 45 -15.46 2.30 5.60
CA LEU A 45 -16.88 2.70 5.69
C LEU A 45 -17.21 3.93 4.86
N SER A 46 -16.26 4.86 4.73
CA SER A 46 -16.40 6.06 3.89
C SER A 46 -16.14 5.81 2.39
N GLY A 47 -15.82 4.58 1.98
CA GLY A 47 -15.53 4.23 0.59
C GLY A 47 -14.22 4.82 0.06
N ARG A 48 -13.34 5.31 0.94
CA ARG A 48 -11.99 5.78 0.57
C ARG A 48 -11.09 4.60 0.19
N VAL A 49 -11.28 3.45 0.85
CA VAL A 49 -10.54 2.21 0.64
C VAL A 49 -11.49 1.07 0.40
N ARG A 50 -11.18 0.22 -0.57
CA ARG A 50 -11.87 -1.05 -0.74
C ARG A 50 -11.16 -2.13 0.07
N TYR A 51 -11.91 -3.04 0.66
CA TYR A 51 -11.34 -4.14 1.45
C TYR A 51 -10.35 -5.00 0.65
N GLN A 52 -10.60 -5.18 -0.65
CA GLN A 52 -9.70 -5.91 -1.54
C GLN A 52 -8.39 -5.17 -1.83
N ASP A 53 -8.39 -3.83 -1.82
CA ASP A 53 -7.22 -3.02 -2.19
C ASP A 53 -6.34 -2.74 -0.96
N ALA A 54 -6.87 -2.91 0.26
CA ALA A 54 -6.17 -2.53 1.48
C ALA A 54 -4.86 -3.29 1.71
N ALA A 55 -4.77 -4.56 1.33
CA ALA A 55 -3.51 -5.29 1.40
C ALA A 55 -2.48 -4.66 0.45
N GLU A 56 -2.87 -4.39 -0.79
CA GLU A 56 -2.00 -3.77 -1.81
C GLU A 56 -1.55 -2.36 -1.40
N ILE A 57 -2.45 -1.55 -0.83
CA ILE A 57 -2.12 -0.25 -0.24
C ILE A 57 -1.02 -0.39 0.83
N CYS A 58 -1.14 -1.39 1.69
CA CYS A 58 -0.15 -1.65 2.73
C CYS A 58 1.22 -2.05 2.12
N PHE A 59 1.23 -2.93 1.12
CA PHE A 59 2.44 -3.26 0.37
C PHE A 59 3.09 -2.03 -0.24
N TRP A 60 2.30 -1.22 -0.94
CA TRP A 60 2.79 -0.04 -1.65
C TRP A 60 3.39 0.98 -0.69
N LYS A 61 2.72 1.26 0.44
CA LYS A 61 3.23 2.14 1.48
C LYS A 61 4.54 1.61 2.06
N LEU A 62 4.61 0.33 2.42
CA LEU A 62 5.80 -0.25 3.03
C LEU A 62 6.98 -0.26 2.05
N GLN A 63 6.75 -0.61 0.78
CA GLN A 63 7.78 -0.57 -0.26
C GLN A 63 8.35 0.84 -0.41
N ARG A 64 7.52 1.88 -0.41
CA ARG A 64 7.97 3.26 -0.49
C ARG A 64 8.79 3.67 0.73
N ALA A 65 8.37 3.27 1.93
CA ALA A 65 9.12 3.54 3.15
C ALA A 65 10.51 2.88 3.12
N LEU A 66 10.61 1.65 2.61
CA LEU A 66 11.88 0.94 2.44
C LEU A 66 12.79 1.62 1.41
N VAL A 67 12.25 2.05 0.28
CA VAL A 67 13.01 2.80 -0.74
C VAL A 67 13.48 4.15 -0.19
N ALA A 68 12.62 4.88 0.54
CA ALA A 68 12.99 6.14 1.17
C ALA A 68 14.13 5.94 2.19
N TRP A 69 14.10 4.85 2.95
CA TRP A 69 15.17 4.50 3.88
C TRP A 69 16.50 4.15 3.17
N ASP A 70 16.45 3.41 2.05
CA ASP A 70 17.63 3.09 1.25
C ASP A 70 18.28 4.36 0.65
N LEU A 71 17.46 5.35 0.27
CA LEU A 71 17.92 6.65 -0.25
C LEU A 71 18.45 7.59 0.83
N ALA A 72 17.86 7.55 2.04
CA ALA A 72 18.20 8.45 3.15
C ALA A 72 18.28 7.68 4.48
N PRO A 73 19.34 6.86 4.69
CA PRO A 73 19.47 5.99 5.86
C PRO A 73 19.60 6.75 7.19
N GLU A 74 19.99 8.04 7.12
CA GLU A 74 20.09 8.96 8.26
C GLU A 74 18.75 9.32 8.92
N SER A 75 17.63 9.15 8.21
CA SER A 75 16.29 9.30 8.78
C SER A 75 15.88 8.14 9.69
N GLY A 76 16.71 7.09 9.77
CA GLY A 76 16.45 5.90 10.60
C GLY A 76 15.52 4.89 9.94
N PRO A 77 15.44 3.67 10.49
CA PRO A 77 14.65 2.59 9.92
C PRO A 77 13.14 2.91 9.99
N PRO A 78 12.35 2.40 9.02
CA PRO A 78 10.90 2.56 9.06
C PRO A 78 10.33 1.92 10.33
N ALA A 79 9.32 2.58 10.92
CA ALA A 79 8.67 2.06 12.11
C ALA A 79 8.01 0.71 11.84
N SER A 80 8.16 -0.25 12.75
CA SER A 80 7.55 -1.58 12.65
C SER A 80 6.02 -1.50 12.67
N ARG A 81 5.43 -0.49 13.32
CA ARG A 81 3.99 -0.21 13.24
C ARG A 81 3.76 1.14 12.57
N GLN A 82 2.92 1.17 11.54
CA GLN A 82 2.58 2.37 10.80
C GLN A 82 1.07 2.47 10.62
N THR A 83 0.53 3.68 10.63
CA THR A 83 -0.88 3.91 10.31
C THR A 83 -1.00 4.38 8.88
N VAL A 84 -1.91 3.81 8.11
CA VAL A 84 -2.26 4.27 6.77
C VAL A 84 -3.11 5.53 6.91
N THR A 85 -2.54 6.66 6.51
CA THR A 85 -3.16 7.99 6.62
C THR A 85 -4.01 8.29 5.40
N GLU A 86 -4.88 9.30 5.48
CA GLU A 86 -5.67 9.74 4.33
C GLU A 86 -4.80 10.20 3.14
N ALA A 87 -3.62 10.76 3.40
CA ALA A 87 -2.66 11.13 2.37
C ALA A 87 -2.14 9.90 1.60
N ASP A 88 -1.82 8.81 2.30
CA ASP A 88 -1.38 7.55 1.66
C ASP A 88 -2.48 6.98 0.75
N LEU A 89 -3.73 7.07 1.20
CA LEU A 89 -4.89 6.58 0.45
C LEU A 89 -5.17 7.40 -0.80
N LEU A 90 -5.05 8.72 -0.68
CA LEU A 90 -5.19 9.64 -1.80
C LEU A 90 -4.11 9.37 -2.84
N GLU A 91 -2.85 9.29 -2.40
CA GLU A 91 -1.72 9.07 -3.30
C GLU A 91 -1.79 7.70 -3.98
N TYR A 92 -2.23 6.66 -3.26
CA TYR A 92 -2.50 5.35 -3.85
C TYR A 92 -3.58 5.43 -4.94
N ARG A 93 -4.68 6.14 -4.67
CA ARG A 93 -5.76 6.38 -5.64
C ARG A 93 -5.28 7.12 -6.86
N GLU A 94 -4.42 8.12 -6.71
CA GLU A 94 -3.87 8.89 -7.82
C GLU A 94 -2.92 8.03 -8.67
N ALA A 95 -2.05 7.25 -8.03
CA ALA A 95 -1.13 6.34 -8.70
C ALA A 95 -1.86 5.20 -9.45
N HIS A 96 -2.99 4.73 -8.92
CA HIS A 96 -3.79 3.64 -9.48
C HIS A 96 -5.05 4.11 -10.20
N ALA A 97 -5.25 5.41 -10.35
CA ALA A 97 -6.33 5.95 -11.17
C ALA A 97 -6.09 5.52 -12.62
N ALA A 98 -6.96 4.64 -13.13
CA ALA A 98 -6.90 4.24 -14.53
C ALA A 98 -6.92 5.49 -15.42
N LYS A 99 -5.94 5.59 -16.31
CA LYS A 99 -5.89 6.63 -17.36
C LYS A 99 -7.28 6.70 -18.02
N PRO A 100 -7.87 7.89 -18.21
CA PRO A 100 -9.21 8.01 -18.77
C PRO A 100 -9.27 7.22 -20.07
N ARG A 101 -10.17 6.23 -20.12
CA ARG A 101 -10.43 5.46 -21.33
C ARG A 101 -10.86 6.47 -22.40
N ARG A 102 -10.07 6.60 -23.48
CA ARG A 102 -10.50 7.32 -24.67
C ARG A 102 -11.80 6.68 -25.13
N PHE A 103 -12.88 7.44 -25.04
CA PHE A 103 -14.17 7.02 -25.53
C PHE A 103 -14.08 6.93 -27.06
N THR A 104 -13.93 5.72 -27.60
CA THR A 104 -14.15 5.49 -29.03
C THR A 104 -15.66 5.39 -29.25
N PRO A 105 -16.27 6.34 -29.98
CA PRO A 105 -17.69 6.23 -30.32
C PRO A 105 -17.93 4.97 -31.16
N PRO A 106 -19.11 4.32 -31.01
CA PRO A 106 -19.43 3.14 -31.80
C PRO A 106 -19.48 3.48 -33.30
N PRO A 107 -19.10 2.56 -34.19
CA PRO A 107 -19.17 2.79 -35.63
C PRO A 107 -20.62 3.04 -36.07
N PRO A 108 -20.86 3.88 -37.09
CA PRO A 108 -22.21 4.14 -37.60
C PRO A 108 -22.82 2.85 -38.16
N ARG A 109 -24.11 2.64 -37.89
CA ARG A 109 -24.86 1.49 -38.42
C ARG A 109 -25.03 1.65 -39.94
N PRO A 110 -24.81 0.58 -40.73
CA PRO A 110 -25.12 0.61 -42.17
C PRO A 110 -26.63 0.75 -42.40
N ALA A 111 -26.98 1.47 -43.48
CA ALA A 111 -28.34 1.79 -43.92
C ALA A 111 -29.05 0.61 -44.59
#